data_AF-A0A931PF43-F1
#
_entry.id   AF-A0A931PF43-F1
#
_cell.length_a   1.000
_cell.length_b   1.000
_cell.length_c   1.000
_cell.angle_alpha   90.00
_cell.angle_beta   90.00
_cell.angle_gamma   90.00
#
_symmetry.space_group_name_H-M   'P 1'
#
loop_
_entity.id
_entity.type
_entity.pdbx_description
1 polymer ?
#
loop_
_entity_poly.entity_id
_entity_poly.type
_entity_poly.pdbx_seq_one_letter_code
_entity_poly.pdbx_strand_id
1 'polypeptide(L)'
;MTGDPTHAPAGTLHSSSGVSAFTGRPFVLLTWSGSSGQLTPDEARTLALDIIAAADAAETDAHVLEVLKRLHVDEDARARFLLAIRERRGQS
;
A
#
# COMPACT_ATOMS: atom_id res chain seq x y z
N MET A 1 -25.18 7.24 14.65
CA MET A 1 -23.80 7.26 15.17
C MET A 1 -22.86 7.31 13.97
N THR A 2 -22.75 8.47 13.34
CA THR A 2 -21.87 8.71 12.19
C THR A 2 -20.59 9.32 12.75
N GLY A 3 -19.53 8.51 12.85
CA GLY A 3 -18.22 9.01 13.21
C GLY A 3 -17.79 10.06 12.19
N ASP A 4 -17.47 11.25 12.67
CA ASP A 4 -16.89 12.32 11.85
C ASP A 4 -15.59 11.79 11.20
N PRO A 5 -15.53 11.66 9.85
CA PRO A 5 -14.35 11.14 9.17
C PRO A 5 -13.15 12.08 9.23
N THR A 6 -13.31 13.28 9.82
CA THR A 6 -12.31 14.35 9.79
C THR A 6 -11.24 14.21 10.88
N HIS A 7 -11.31 13.19 11.74
CA HIS A 7 -10.32 12.95 12.80
C HIS A 7 -9.74 11.53 12.82
N ALA A 8 -9.40 11.00 11.64
CA ALA A 8 -8.57 9.80 11.56
C ALA A 8 -7.19 10.09 12.18
N PRO A 9 -6.67 9.24 13.10
CA PRO A 9 -5.33 9.43 13.62
C PRO A 9 -4.32 9.37 12.46
N ALA A 10 -3.30 10.23 12.53
CA ALA A 10 -2.29 10.35 11.49
C ALA A 10 -1.77 8.95 11.08
N GLY A 11 -1.88 8.64 9.78
CA GLY A 11 -1.45 7.36 9.22
C GLY A 11 -2.55 6.30 9.01
N THR A 12 -3.81 6.56 9.36
CA THR A 12 -4.90 5.61 9.07
C THR A 12 -5.50 5.87 7.69
N LEU A 13 -5.48 4.86 6.82
CA LEU A 13 -6.19 4.85 5.55
C LEU A 13 -7.63 4.39 5.78
N HIS A 14 -8.60 5.24 5.45
CA HIS A 14 -10.02 4.90 5.50
C HIS A 14 -10.61 4.79 4.10
N SER A 15 -11.50 3.82 3.91
CA SER A 15 -12.27 3.65 2.67
C SER A 15 -13.77 3.66 2.95
N SER A 16 -14.54 4.36 2.11
CA SER A 16 -16.01 4.31 2.12
C SER A 16 -16.58 4.25 0.70
N SER A 17 -17.78 3.73 0.55
CA SER A 17 -18.48 3.67 -0.75
C SER A 17 -19.44 4.85 -0.91
N GLY A 18 -19.64 5.30 -2.14
CA GLY A 18 -20.66 6.29 -2.47
C GLY A 18 -21.19 6.16 -3.90
N VAL A 19 -22.23 6.93 -4.20
CA VAL A 19 -22.78 7.10 -5.55
C VAL A 19 -22.84 8.59 -5.84
N SER A 20 -22.32 9.01 -6.99
CA SER A 20 -22.33 10.42 -7.37
C SER A 20 -23.76 10.89 -7.63
N ALA A 21 -24.18 11.97 -6.95
CA ALA A 21 -25.47 12.59 -7.20
C ALA A 21 -25.59 13.21 -8.61
N PHE A 22 -24.45 13.55 -9.24
CA PHE A 22 -24.42 14.18 -10.56
C PHE A 22 -24.42 13.16 -11.71
N THR A 23 -23.68 12.05 -11.55
CA THR A 23 -23.48 11.07 -12.63
C THR A 23 -24.20 9.75 -12.38
N GLY A 24 -24.70 9.50 -11.17
CA GLY A 24 -25.27 8.22 -10.76
C GLY A 24 -24.25 7.07 -10.68
N ARG A 25 -22.96 7.34 -10.87
CA ARG A 25 -21.91 6.31 -10.90
C ARG A 25 -21.40 5.99 -9.49
N PRO A 26 -21.13 4.70 -9.19
CA PRO A 26 -20.51 4.31 -7.92
C PRO A 26 -19.04 4.75 -7.87
N PHE A 27 -18.57 5.05 -6.66
CA PHE A 27 -17.16 5.35 -6.38
C PHE A 27 -16.76 4.83 -4.99
N VAL A 28 -15.46 4.71 -4.77
CA VAL A 28 -14.84 4.49 -3.47
C VAL A 28 -14.07 5.75 -3.09
N LEU A 29 -14.35 6.30 -1.91
CA LEU A 29 -13.59 7.41 -1.34
C LEU A 29 -12.51 6.84 -0.43
N LEU A 30 -11.27 7.25 -0.67
CA LEU A 30 -10.13 6.99 0.19
C LEU A 30 -9.73 8.27 0.90
N THR A 31 -9.46 8.18 2.19
CA THR A 31 -9.02 9.32 3.01
C THR A 31 -7.80 8.91 3.84
N TRP A 32 -6.75 9.73 3.79
CA TRP A 32 -5.52 9.52 4.57
C TRP A 32 -4.92 10.88 4.95
N SER A 33 -4.74 11.13 6.25
CA SER A 33 -4.00 12.29 6.79
C SER A 33 -4.33 13.64 6.10
N GLY A 34 -5.61 13.99 5.99
CA GLY A 34 -6.07 15.25 5.38
C GLY A 34 -6.09 15.27 3.85
N SER A 35 -5.63 14.20 3.19
CA SER A 35 -5.78 13.97 1.76
C SER A 35 -6.95 13.02 1.50
N SER A 36 -7.59 13.16 0.34
CA SER A 36 -8.60 12.22 -0.10
C SER A 36 -8.59 12.06 -1.61
N GLY A 37 -9.06 10.92 -2.09
CA GLY A 37 -9.16 10.59 -3.50
C GLY A 37 -10.39 9.73 -3.78
N GLN A 38 -11.02 9.92 -4.93
CA GLN A 38 -12.10 9.08 -5.42
C GLN A 38 -11.56 8.13 -6.48
N LEU A 39 -11.89 6.86 -6.33
CA LEU A 39 -11.61 5.81 -7.30
C LEU A 39 -12.92 5.21 -7.81
N THR A 40 -12.91 4.72 -9.04
CA THR A 40 -13.92 3.77 -9.49
C THR A 40 -13.80 2.46 -8.71
N PRO A 41 -14.84 1.61 -8.66
CA PRO A 41 -14.77 0.32 -7.99
C PRO A 41 -13.63 -0.58 -8.50
N ASP A 42 -13.29 -0.52 -9.78
CA ASP A 42 -12.25 -1.37 -10.37
C ASP A 42 -10.84 -0.86 -10.06
N GLU A 43 -10.63 0.46 -10.08
CA GLU A 43 -9.39 1.07 -9.59
C GLU A 43 -9.18 0.77 -8.10
N ALA A 44 -10.24 0.83 -7.28
CA ALA A 44 -10.15 0.51 -5.87
C ALA A 44 -9.79 -0.95 -5.61
N ARG A 45 -10.32 -1.90 -6.39
CA ARG A 45 -9.92 -3.31 -6.32
C ARG A 45 -8.46 -3.51 -6.72
N THR A 46 -8.03 -2.85 -7.80
CA THR A 46 -6.64 -2.92 -8.27
C THR A 46 -5.69 -2.41 -7.18
N LEU A 47 -5.97 -1.23 -6.61
CA LEU A 47 -5.19 -0.68 -5.52
C LEU A 47 -5.16 -1.61 -4.29
N ALA A 48 -6.28 -2.23 -3.93
CA ALA A 48 -6.32 -3.16 -2.81
C ALA A 48 -5.42 -4.38 -3.04
N LEU A 49 -5.39 -4.92 -4.27
CA LEU A 49 -4.50 -6.02 -4.65
C LEU A 49 -3.03 -5.57 -4.64
N ASP A 50 -2.73 -4.37 -5.11
CA ASP A 50 -1.38 -3.80 -5.08
C ASP A 50 -0.87 -3.64 -3.63
N ILE A 51 -1.73 -3.19 -2.71
CA ILE A 51 -1.41 -3.10 -1.28
C ILE A 51 -1.11 -4.48 -0.69
N ILE A 52 -1.91 -5.49 -1.00
CA ILE A 52 -1.67 -6.88 -0.54
C ILE A 52 -0.34 -7.39 -1.08
N ALA A 53 -0.08 -7.24 -2.38
CA ALA A 53 1.16 -7.67 -3.00
C ALA A 53 2.39 -6.96 -2.42
N ALA A 54 2.26 -5.67 -2.07
CA ALA A 54 3.31 -4.91 -1.40
C ALA A 54 3.57 -5.41 0.03
N ALA A 55 2.53 -5.79 0.77
CA ALA A 55 2.65 -6.37 2.11
C ALA A 55 3.42 -7.71 2.06
N ASP A 56 3.02 -8.62 1.17
CA ASP A 56 3.69 -9.92 0.98
C ASP A 56 5.17 -9.76 0.58
N ALA A 57 5.44 -8.81 -0.31
CA ALA A 57 6.79 -8.45 -0.72
C ALA A 57 7.64 -7.95 0.45
N ALA A 58 7.07 -7.12 1.34
CA ALA A 58 7.75 -6.59 2.51
C ALA A 58 8.12 -7.68 3.53
N GLU A 59 7.24 -8.63 3.78
CA GLU A 59 7.52 -9.78 4.65
C GLU A 59 8.68 -10.63 4.10
N THR A 60 8.65 -10.88 2.78
CA THR A 60 9.71 -11.63 2.09
C THR A 60 11.05 -10.89 2.17
N ASP A 61 11.05 -9.58 1.92
CA ASP A 61 12.26 -8.75 1.99
C ASP A 61 12.87 -8.75 3.40
N ALA A 62 12.02 -8.68 4.44
CA ALA A 62 12.46 -8.76 5.83
C ALA A 62 13.11 -10.12 6.13
N HIS A 63 12.52 -11.22 5.65
CA HIS A 63 13.09 -12.55 5.82
C HIS A 63 14.45 -12.69 5.11
N VAL A 64 14.55 -12.23 3.87
CA VAL A 64 15.80 -12.26 3.08
C VAL A 64 16.90 -11.44 3.78
N LEU A 65 16.59 -10.23 4.25
CA LEU A 65 17.55 -9.41 4.97
C LEU A 65 18.08 -10.11 6.22
N GLU A 66 17.21 -10.76 6.98
CA GLU A 66 17.63 -11.47 8.18
C GLU A 66 18.52 -12.68 7.84
N VAL A 67 18.17 -13.45 6.80
CA VAL A 67 19.02 -14.56 6.36
C VAL A 67 20.42 -14.05 5.95
N LEU A 68 20.48 -12.98 5.16
CA LEU A 68 21.77 -12.42 4.73
C LEU A 68 22.57 -11.85 5.92
N LYS A 69 21.90 -11.25 6.90
CA LYS A 69 22.52 -10.76 8.12
C LYS A 69 23.15 -11.91 8.93
N ARG A 70 22.44 -13.04 9.08
CA ARG A 70 22.97 -14.26 9.74
C ARG A 70 24.17 -14.86 9.01
N LEU A 71 24.22 -14.70 7.69
CA LEU A 71 25.36 -15.13 6.87
C LEU A 71 26.53 -14.13 6.87
N HIS A 72 26.45 -13.06 7.67
CA HIS A 72 27.46 -12.00 7.74
C HIS A 72 27.75 -11.34 6.39
N VAL A 73 26.77 -11.31 5.49
CA VAL A 73 26.88 -10.54 4.24
C VAL A 73 26.93 -9.06 4.61
N ASP A 74 27.88 -8.33 4.04
CA ASP A 74 28.05 -6.89 4.27
C ASP A 74 26.76 -6.08 3.97
N GLU A 75 26.55 -4.98 4.70
CA GLU A 75 25.33 -4.19 4.63
C GLU A 75 25.05 -3.59 3.24
N ASP A 76 26.08 -3.05 2.59
CA ASP A 76 25.95 -2.49 1.23
C ASP A 76 25.66 -3.59 0.22
N ALA A 77 26.20 -4.80 0.44
CA ALA A 77 25.88 -5.96 -0.38
C ALA A 77 24.43 -6.44 -0.17
N ARG A 78 23.90 -6.42 1.06
CA ARG A 78 22.49 -6.76 1.35
C ARG A 78 21.52 -5.77 0.70
N ALA A 79 21.80 -4.47 0.80
CA ALA A 79 20.97 -3.43 0.21
C ALA A 79 20.92 -3.54 -1.31
N ARG A 80 22.08 -3.71 -1.97
CA ARG A 80 22.15 -3.93 -3.43
C ARG A 80 21.43 -5.21 -3.86
N PHE A 81 21.54 -6.28 -3.07
CA PHE A 81 20.84 -7.53 -3.36
C PHE A 81 19.31 -7.37 -3.29
N LEU A 82 18.80 -6.68 -2.26
CA LEU A 82 17.37 -6.39 -2.19
C LEU A 82 16.88 -5.53 -3.36
N LEU A 83 17.62 -4.48 -3.72
CA LEU A 83 17.27 -3.64 -4.86
C LEU A 83 17.17 -4.46 -6.14
N ALA A 84 18.16 -5.33 -6.41
CA ALA A 84 18.13 -6.21 -7.58
C ALA A 84 16.92 -7.16 -7.60
N ILE A 85 16.49 -7.65 -6.43
CA ILE A 85 15.28 -8.48 -6.33
C ILE A 85 14.01 -7.67 -6.61
N ARG A 86 13.92 -6.45 -6.06
CA ARG A 86 12.77 -5.54 -6.25
C ARG A 86 12.63 -5.09 -7.70
N GLU A 87 13.73 -4.71 -8.33
CA GLU A 87 13.79 -4.39 -9.76
C GLU A 87 13.29 -5.56 -10.62
N ARG A 88 13.72 -6.79 -10.31
CA ARG A 88 13.25 -7.99 -11.01
C ARG A 88 11.75 -8.26 -10.83
N ARG A 89 11.16 -7.84 -9.71
CA ARG A 89 9.71 -7.92 -9.46
C ARG A 89 8.92 -6.79 -10.13
N GLY A 90 9.58 -5.75 -10.65
CA GLY A 90 8.91 -4.55 -11.17
C GLY A 90 8.46 -3.58 -10.07
N GLN A 91 9.03 -3.68 -8.87
CA GLN A 91 8.77 -2.79 -7.74
C GLN A 91 9.97 -1.82 -7.64
N SER A 92 9.91 -0.69 -8.35
CA SER A 92 10.96 0.36 -8.33
C SER A 92 10.68 1.44 -7.30
#